data_AF-A0A7K3RNB5-F1
#
_entry.id   AF-A0A7K3RNB5-F1
#
_cell.length_a   1.000
_cell.length_b   1.000
_cell.length_c   1.000
_cell.angle_alpha   90.00
_cell.angle_beta   90.00
_cell.angle_gamma   90.00
#
_symmetry.space_group_name_H-M   'P 1'
#
loop_
_entity.id
_entity.type
_entity.pdbx_description
1 polymer ?
#
loop_
_entity_poly.entity_id
_entity_poly.type
_entity_poly.pdbx_seq_one_letter_code
_entity_poly.pdbx_strand_id
1 'polypeptide(L)'
;MLFAGRRSRARVREALDAVRSAVADAEERELPVLFAQASADLLRSPGSPAEAWVDFELRSAEYYSLLAELSGSGPDRDAAEGFLPAGIADRVRALRLDDTLLRVSLRGYQAFGARFALAQKRVIIGDEMGLGKTVQAIAALAHLAARGETHFLVVCPASVLINWTREIRARSTLRAVPVHGAERVTAFADWREGGGVAVTTFDALHLLPEGAAAEVRPGMLVVDEAHFVKNPEARRSRAVAGWAEQVERVLFLTGTPMENRVEEFRSLVRQLRPELAPSVSTTHGAAGSRAFRRAVAPAYLRRNQVDVLAELPALVQVDEWEEFGAEDREAYGEAVASGRFMRMRRAAYAVPGTSAKLERLRELVDEARDNGLKVVVFSYFREVLAAVGDALGPDVFGPLSGSVPPARRQELVDAFSSVEGHAVLLSQIQAGGTGLNMQAASVVILCEPQIKPTLEHQAVARAHRMGQVRTVQVHRLLATDSVDQRLVELLARKDRLFDAYARRSDLAETTPDAVDVSDAELARRIVEEEQRRLAGDTDRA
;
A
#
# COMPACT_ATOMS: atom_id res chain seq x y z
N MET A 1 -3.29 5.15 69.84
CA MET A 1 -3.92 4.40 68.73
C MET A 1 -2.98 3.29 68.28
N LEU A 2 -2.90 2.21 69.06
CA LEU A 2 -1.90 1.16 68.94
C LEU A 2 -2.47 -0.07 68.21
N PHE A 3 -1.72 -0.51 67.18
CA PHE A 3 -1.79 -1.78 66.44
C PHE A 3 -2.83 -1.90 65.31
N ALA A 4 -2.53 -1.27 64.17
CA ALA A 4 -3.01 -1.79 62.88
C ALA A 4 -2.57 -3.27 62.74
N GLY A 5 -3.53 -4.17 62.53
CA GLY A 5 -3.28 -5.61 62.37
C GLY A 5 -2.39 -5.92 61.15
N ARG A 6 -1.72 -7.09 61.13
CA ARG A 6 -0.78 -7.49 60.06
C ARG A 6 -1.35 -7.26 58.65
N ARG A 7 -2.63 -7.57 58.42
CA ARG A 7 -3.32 -7.33 57.14
C ARG A 7 -3.40 -5.85 56.77
N SER A 8 -3.70 -4.96 57.71
CA SER A 8 -3.76 -3.51 57.46
C SER A 8 -2.39 -2.95 57.13
N ARG A 9 -1.32 -3.42 57.80
CA ARG A 9 0.06 -3.02 57.48
C ARG A 9 0.49 -3.52 56.10
N ALA A 10 0.13 -4.76 55.74
CA ALA A 10 0.41 -5.31 54.42
C ALA A 10 -0.26 -4.48 53.31
N ARG A 11 -1.55 -4.14 53.49
CA ARG A 11 -2.32 -3.33 52.53
C ARG A 11 -1.75 -1.92 52.36
N VAL A 12 -1.31 -1.28 53.45
CA VAL A 12 -0.65 0.03 53.40
C VAL A 12 0.70 -0.05 52.69
N ARG A 13 1.46 -1.14 52.91
CA ARG A 13 2.74 -1.36 52.21
C ARG A 13 2.55 -1.53 50.71
N GLU A 14 1.58 -2.35 50.33
CA GLU A 14 1.21 -2.58 48.92
C GLU A 14 0.73 -1.29 48.24
N ALA A 15 -0.08 -0.48 48.92
CA ALA A 15 -0.48 0.83 48.42
C ALA A 15 0.71 1.81 48.30
N LEU A 16 1.63 1.81 49.26
CA LEU A 16 2.83 2.66 49.22
C LEU A 16 3.77 2.25 48.07
N ASP A 17 3.94 0.95 47.85
CA ASP A 17 4.74 0.42 46.75
C ASP A 17 4.09 0.75 45.39
N ALA A 18 2.76 0.67 45.29
CA ALA A 18 2.02 1.10 44.10
C ALA A 18 2.21 2.60 43.81
N VAL A 19 2.11 3.46 44.83
CA VAL A 19 2.35 4.90 44.68
C VAL A 19 3.80 5.19 44.30
N ARG A 20 4.78 4.54 44.94
CA ARG A 20 6.20 4.70 44.59
C ARG A 20 6.48 4.26 43.16
N SER A 21 5.91 3.14 42.73
CA SER A 21 6.03 2.68 41.35
C SER A 21 5.40 3.67 40.37
N ALA A 22 4.25 4.25 40.70
CA ALA A 22 3.59 5.24 39.85
C ALA A 22 4.39 6.55 39.76
N VAL A 23 5.00 7.00 40.86
CA VAL A 23 5.85 8.20 40.89
C VAL A 23 7.15 7.96 40.12
N ALA A 24 7.81 6.82 40.33
CA ALA A 24 9.03 6.48 39.60
C ALA A 24 8.76 6.36 38.08
N ASP A 25 7.64 5.74 37.69
CA ASP A 25 7.19 5.68 36.30
C ASP A 25 6.82 7.07 35.75
N ALA A 26 6.29 7.98 36.57
CA ALA A 26 6.03 9.37 36.19
C ALA A 26 7.32 10.20 35.98
N GLU A 27 8.34 9.99 36.81
CA GLU A 27 9.66 10.62 36.68
C GLU A 27 10.42 10.07 35.48
N GLU A 28 10.43 8.75 35.27
CA GLU A 28 11.02 8.09 34.10
C GLU A 28 10.36 8.57 32.79
N ARG A 29 9.07 8.92 32.84
CA ARG A 29 8.30 9.50 31.71
C ARG A 29 8.39 11.02 31.60
N GLU A 30 9.15 11.69 32.47
CA GLU A 30 9.29 13.15 32.52
C GLU A 30 7.93 13.90 32.56
N LEU A 31 6.90 13.30 33.17
CA LEU A 31 5.54 13.88 33.19
C LEU A 31 5.48 15.32 33.72
N PRO A 32 6.23 15.73 34.76
CA PRO A 32 6.21 17.12 35.23
C PRO A 32 6.66 18.13 34.15
N VAL A 33 7.66 17.76 33.34
CA VAL A 33 8.16 18.60 32.25
C VAL A 33 7.10 18.68 31.15
N LEU A 34 6.52 17.54 30.78
CA LEU A 34 5.43 17.47 29.80
C LEU A 34 4.21 18.31 30.23
N PHE A 35 3.82 18.27 31.51
CA PHE A 35 2.73 19.10 32.04
C PHE A 35 3.05 20.59 31.99
N ALA A 36 4.27 20.99 32.34
CA ALA A 36 4.70 22.38 32.26
C ALA A 36 4.70 22.87 30.80
N GLN A 37 5.17 22.04 29.88
CA GLN A 37 5.23 22.36 28.45
C GLN A 37 3.82 22.45 27.84
N ALA A 38 2.94 21.48 28.12
CA ALA A 38 1.53 21.53 27.71
C ALA A 38 0.81 22.76 28.27
N SER A 39 1.09 23.15 29.52
CA SER A 39 0.52 24.37 30.11
C SER A 39 0.99 25.64 29.39
N ALA A 40 2.27 25.70 29.02
CA ALA A 40 2.81 26.82 28.24
C ALA A 40 2.22 26.88 26.83
N ASP A 41 2.01 25.72 26.19
CA ASP A 41 1.44 25.63 24.84
C ASP A 41 -0.05 26.03 24.82
N LEU A 42 -0.82 25.64 25.84
CA LEU A 42 -2.23 26.04 26.01
C LEU A 42 -2.41 27.56 26.22
N LEU A 43 -1.38 28.26 26.68
CA LEU A 43 -1.40 29.71 26.88
C LEU A 43 -1.02 30.49 25.61
N ARG A 44 -0.55 29.82 24.54
CA ARG A 44 -0.28 30.50 23.27
C ARG A 44 -1.59 30.88 22.59
N SER A 45 -1.61 32.06 21.98
CA SER A 45 -2.74 32.46 21.13
C SER A 45 -2.84 31.51 19.94
N PRO A 46 -4.06 31.03 19.59
CA PRO A 46 -4.23 30.19 18.43
C PRO A 46 -3.80 30.96 17.17
N GLY A 47 -3.13 30.27 16.24
CA GLY A 47 -2.81 30.80 14.93
C GLY A 47 -4.08 31.16 14.14
N SER A 48 -3.91 31.86 13.03
CA SER A 48 -5.03 32.16 12.13
C SER A 48 -5.69 30.87 11.62
N PRO A 49 -6.98 30.90 11.20
CA PRO A 49 -7.64 29.73 10.62
C PRO A 49 -6.89 29.13 9.41
N ALA A 50 -6.22 29.97 8.62
CA ALA A 50 -5.41 29.51 7.49
C ALA A 50 -4.16 28.76 7.95
N GLU A 51 -3.44 29.28 8.95
CA GLU A 51 -2.27 28.59 9.55
C GLU A 51 -2.69 27.27 10.20
N ALA A 52 -3.82 27.25 10.90
CA ALA A 52 -4.37 26.02 11.48
C ALA A 52 -4.71 24.97 10.42
N TRP A 53 -5.26 25.40 9.28
CA TRP A 53 -5.56 24.51 8.17
C TRP A 53 -4.29 23.94 7.51
N VAL A 54 -3.29 24.78 7.25
CA VAL A 54 -2.00 24.35 6.71
C VAL A 54 -1.32 23.36 7.64
N ASP A 55 -1.31 23.66 8.94
CA ASP A 55 -0.73 22.79 9.96
C ASP A 55 -1.49 21.45 10.06
N PHE A 56 -2.81 21.48 9.98
CA PHE A 56 -3.64 20.29 9.89
C PHE A 56 -3.36 19.49 8.61
N GLU A 57 -3.25 20.10 7.44
CA GLU A 57 -2.92 19.39 6.19
C GLU A 57 -1.55 18.69 6.30
N LEU A 58 -0.57 19.32 6.96
CA LEU A 58 0.77 18.77 7.18
C LEU A 58 0.81 17.66 8.24
N ARG A 59 0.01 17.78 9.30
CA ARG A 59 0.04 16.90 10.49
C ARG A 59 -1.27 16.15 10.74
N SER A 60 -2.11 16.01 9.71
CA SER A 60 -3.46 15.43 9.82
C SER A 60 -3.46 14.10 10.57
N ALA A 61 -2.47 13.25 10.30
CA ALA A 61 -2.37 11.95 10.95
C ALA A 61 -2.16 12.03 12.47
N GLU A 62 -1.46 13.04 12.98
CA GLU A 62 -1.28 13.27 14.42
C GLU A 62 -2.60 13.76 15.04
N TYR A 63 -3.25 14.73 14.41
CA TYR A 63 -4.53 15.28 14.86
C TYR A 63 -5.60 14.20 14.97
N TYR A 64 -5.74 13.37 13.94
CA TYR A 64 -6.72 12.30 13.98
C TYR A 64 -6.37 11.19 14.98
N SER A 65 -5.08 10.88 15.17
CA SER A 65 -4.65 9.93 16.20
C SER A 65 -5.03 10.42 17.59
N LEU A 66 -4.78 11.71 17.87
CA LEU A 66 -5.15 12.35 19.12
C LEU A 66 -6.68 12.39 19.30
N LEU A 67 -7.42 12.72 18.25
CA LEU A 67 -8.89 12.76 18.29
C LEU A 67 -9.47 11.37 18.59
N ALA A 68 -8.93 10.31 17.98
CA ALA A 68 -9.35 8.93 18.23
C ALA A 68 -9.08 8.51 19.69
N GLU A 69 -7.94 8.93 20.25
CA GLU A 69 -7.59 8.67 21.65
C GLU A 69 -8.52 9.41 22.62
N LEU A 70 -8.78 10.69 22.37
CA LEU A 70 -9.64 11.54 23.23
C LEU A 70 -11.12 11.15 23.17
N SER A 71 -11.63 10.81 21.98
CA SER A 71 -13.05 10.52 21.76
C SER A 71 -13.46 9.12 22.21
N GLY A 72 -12.49 8.23 22.47
CA GLY A 72 -12.76 6.79 22.65
C GLY A 72 -13.47 6.14 21.46
N SER A 73 -13.60 6.86 20.34
CA SER A 73 -14.31 6.48 19.12
C SER A 73 -13.34 5.92 18.08
N GLY A 74 -12.18 5.42 18.55
CA GLY A 74 -11.24 4.72 17.71
C GLY A 74 -11.89 3.53 16.99
N PRO A 75 -11.29 3.05 15.90
CA PRO A 75 -11.80 1.89 15.16
C PRO A 75 -11.97 0.69 16.09
N ASP A 76 -12.89 -0.22 15.75
CA ASP A 76 -13.12 -1.45 16.52
C ASP A 76 -11.77 -2.10 16.86
N ARG A 77 -11.51 -2.26 18.16
CA ARG A 77 -10.23 -2.73 18.68
C ARG A 77 -9.87 -4.10 18.10
N ASP A 78 -10.85 -4.99 17.93
CA ASP A 78 -10.63 -6.29 17.33
C ASP A 78 -10.17 -6.15 15.88
N ALA A 79 -10.73 -5.17 15.15
CA ALA A 79 -10.37 -4.88 13.77
C ALA A 79 -8.97 -4.23 13.67
N ALA A 80 -8.63 -3.31 14.57
CA ALA A 80 -7.29 -2.70 14.66
C ALA A 80 -6.19 -3.70 15.04
N GLU A 81 -6.55 -4.76 15.78
CA GLU A 81 -5.69 -5.89 16.13
C GLU A 81 -5.73 -7.03 15.07
N GLY A 82 -6.49 -6.85 13.97
CA GLY A 82 -6.57 -7.82 12.87
C GLY A 82 -7.30 -9.13 13.23
N PHE A 83 -8.18 -9.08 14.22
CA PHE A 83 -8.94 -10.21 14.77
C PHE A 83 -8.04 -11.35 15.28
N LEU A 84 -6.87 -11.00 15.81
CA LEU A 84 -5.94 -11.98 16.37
C LEU A 84 -6.54 -12.69 17.60
N PRO A 85 -6.21 -13.97 17.83
CA PRO A 85 -6.53 -14.65 19.08
C PRO A 85 -5.97 -13.90 20.29
N ALA A 86 -6.75 -13.83 21.38
CA ALA A 86 -6.41 -13.06 22.59
C ALA A 86 -4.98 -13.32 23.10
N GLY A 87 -4.54 -14.59 23.16
CA GLY A 87 -3.19 -14.91 23.62
C GLY A 87 -2.05 -14.36 22.76
N ILE A 88 -2.26 -14.14 21.45
CA ILE A 88 -1.28 -13.46 20.59
C ILE A 88 -1.37 -11.96 20.83
N ALA A 89 -2.59 -11.40 20.79
CA ALA A 89 -2.82 -9.98 20.98
C ALA A 89 -2.27 -9.46 22.32
N ASP A 90 -2.45 -10.20 23.41
CA ASP A 90 -1.96 -9.82 24.74
C ASP A 90 -0.42 -9.78 24.78
N ARG A 91 0.26 -10.75 24.16
CA ARG A 91 1.74 -10.74 24.05
C ARG A 91 2.24 -9.55 23.23
N VAL A 92 1.53 -9.20 22.16
CA VAL A 92 1.86 -8.04 21.33
C VAL A 92 1.66 -6.75 22.13
N ARG A 93 0.57 -6.64 22.90
CA ARG A 93 0.30 -5.48 23.75
C ARG A 93 1.32 -5.33 24.88
N ALA A 94 1.77 -6.43 25.48
CA ALA A 94 2.77 -6.43 26.54
C ALA A 94 4.14 -5.93 26.08
N LEU A 95 4.45 -6.00 24.78
CA LEU A 95 5.70 -5.48 24.24
C LEU A 95 5.65 -3.94 24.23
N ARG A 96 6.56 -3.32 25.00
CA ARG A 96 6.81 -1.87 24.92
C ARG A 96 7.68 -1.56 23.71
N LEU A 97 7.16 -0.71 22.82
CA LEU A 97 7.88 -0.22 21.66
C LEU A 97 8.73 0.98 22.08
N ASP A 98 10.04 0.80 22.04
CA ASP A 98 11.02 1.89 22.10
C ASP A 98 10.99 2.69 20.79
N ASP A 99 10.56 3.95 20.88
CA ASP A 99 10.39 4.91 19.79
C ASP A 99 11.43 6.04 19.83
N THR A 100 12.46 5.96 20.67
CA THR A 100 13.50 6.99 20.83
C THR A 100 14.23 7.36 19.53
N LEU A 101 14.31 6.42 18.58
CA LEU A 101 14.93 6.62 17.27
C LEU A 101 13.91 6.96 16.16
N LEU A 102 12.64 7.14 16.49
CA LEU A 102 11.60 7.59 15.57
C LEU A 102 11.48 9.12 15.58
N ARG A 103 11.16 9.68 14.42
CA ARG A 103 10.89 11.12 14.22
C ARG A 103 9.40 11.42 14.05
N VAL A 104 8.55 10.40 14.17
CA VAL A 104 7.12 10.48 13.91
C VAL A 104 6.34 9.71 14.96
N SER A 105 5.15 10.21 15.27
CA SER A 105 4.18 9.47 16.07
C SER A 105 3.52 8.36 15.24
N LEU A 106 3.28 7.21 15.87
CA LEU A 106 2.61 6.08 15.25
C LEU A 106 1.14 6.05 15.67
N ARG A 107 0.26 5.70 14.74
CA ARG A 107 -1.12 5.36 15.10
C ARG A 107 -1.16 4.08 15.95
N GLY A 108 -2.19 3.92 16.77
CA GLY A 108 -2.34 2.74 17.63
C GLY A 108 -2.21 1.41 16.89
N TYR A 109 -2.84 1.29 15.71
CA TYR A 109 -2.71 0.10 14.88
C TYR A 109 -1.29 -0.03 14.26
N GLN A 110 -0.63 1.06 13.87
CA GLN A 110 0.74 0.99 13.34
C GLN A 110 1.72 0.51 14.40
N ALA A 111 1.62 1.08 15.61
CA ALA A 111 2.39 0.60 16.77
C ALA A 111 2.09 -0.86 17.09
N PHE A 112 0.82 -1.30 16.97
CA PHE A 112 0.46 -2.71 17.11
C PHE A 112 1.13 -3.60 16.05
N GLY A 113 1.17 -3.17 14.79
CA GLY A 113 1.81 -3.92 13.71
C GLY A 113 3.33 -4.05 13.88
N ALA A 114 4.00 -2.98 14.32
CA ALA A 114 5.42 -3.01 14.68
C ALA A 114 5.68 -4.00 15.83
N ARG A 115 4.88 -3.92 16.91
CA ARG A 115 4.94 -4.87 18.04
C ARG A 115 4.65 -6.30 17.61
N PHE A 116 3.73 -6.51 16.67
CA PHE A 116 3.41 -7.82 16.13
C PHE A 116 4.63 -8.44 15.43
N ALA A 117 5.31 -7.66 14.57
CA ALA A 117 6.55 -8.09 13.92
C ALA A 117 7.66 -8.43 14.94
N LEU A 118 7.80 -7.63 15.99
CA LEU A 118 8.80 -7.86 17.04
C LEU A 118 8.48 -9.09 17.91
N ALA A 119 7.22 -9.25 18.33
CA ALA A 119 6.79 -10.33 19.23
C ALA A 119 6.75 -11.69 18.52
N GLN A 120 6.32 -11.71 17.26
CA GLN A 120 6.25 -12.94 16.48
C GLN A 120 7.56 -13.22 15.71
N LYS A 121 8.42 -12.23 15.45
CA LYS A 121 9.72 -12.37 14.78
C LYS A 121 9.64 -12.66 13.27
N ARG A 122 8.89 -13.68 12.86
CA ARG A 122 8.75 -14.12 11.46
C ARG A 122 7.30 -14.02 11.00
N VAL A 123 6.97 -12.95 10.28
CA VAL A 123 5.58 -12.60 9.96
C VAL A 123 5.40 -11.94 8.60
N ILE A 124 4.15 -11.92 8.16
CA ILE A 124 3.63 -11.17 7.03
C ILE A 124 2.70 -10.07 7.59
N ILE A 125 2.98 -8.82 7.25
CA ILE A 125 2.01 -7.72 7.40
C ILE A 125 1.36 -7.50 6.04
N GLY A 126 0.12 -7.98 5.96
CA GLY A 126 -0.77 -7.93 4.79
C GLY A 126 -1.79 -6.79 4.84
N ASP A 127 -1.52 -5.74 5.62
CA ASP A 127 -2.38 -4.57 5.68
C ASP A 127 -2.69 -4.01 4.30
N GLU A 128 -3.91 -3.48 4.14
CA GLU A 128 -4.32 -2.78 2.94
C GLU A 128 -3.32 -1.67 2.54
N MET A 129 -3.25 -1.36 1.25
CA MET A 129 -2.41 -0.28 0.75
C MET A 129 -2.75 1.03 1.46
N GLY A 130 -1.78 1.92 1.65
CA GLY A 130 -2.03 3.20 2.33
C GLY A 130 -2.05 3.17 3.87
N LEU A 131 -2.05 2.00 4.53
CA LEU A 131 -2.02 1.90 6.01
C LEU A 131 -0.64 2.13 6.66
N GLY A 132 0.39 2.38 5.88
CA GLY A 132 1.74 2.69 6.39
C GLY A 132 2.57 1.47 6.79
N LYS A 133 2.56 0.40 5.99
CA LYS A 133 3.41 -0.79 6.22
C LYS A 133 4.91 -0.44 6.37
N THR A 134 5.40 0.51 5.59
CA THR A 134 6.77 1.02 5.65
C THR A 134 7.09 1.62 7.02
N VAL A 135 6.23 2.47 7.59
CA VAL A 135 6.48 3.08 8.90
C VAL A 135 6.41 2.04 10.02
N GLN A 136 5.55 1.02 9.91
CA GLN A 136 5.52 -0.10 10.86
C GLN A 136 6.83 -0.89 10.86
N ALA A 137 7.40 -1.14 9.68
CA ALA A 137 8.70 -1.78 9.56
C ALA A 137 9.81 -0.89 10.14
N ILE A 138 9.86 0.40 9.78
CA ILE A 138 10.84 1.36 10.32
C ILE A 138 10.76 1.42 11.86
N ALA A 139 9.56 1.41 12.44
CA ALA A 139 9.36 1.36 13.87
C ALA A 139 9.95 0.10 14.51
N ALA A 140 9.79 -1.07 13.88
CA ALA A 140 10.42 -2.30 14.35
C ALA A 140 11.96 -2.23 14.24
N LEU A 141 12.52 -1.63 13.18
CA LEU A 141 13.96 -1.43 13.04
C LEU A 141 14.51 -0.46 14.09
N ALA A 142 13.86 0.68 14.28
CA ALA A 142 14.23 1.70 15.26
C ALA A 142 14.25 1.13 16.68
N HIS A 143 13.24 0.34 17.01
CA HIS A 143 13.15 -0.38 18.27
C HIS A 143 14.34 -1.31 18.53
N LEU A 144 14.72 -2.10 17.51
CA LEU A 144 15.85 -3.02 17.62
C LEU A 144 17.18 -2.26 17.73
N ALA A 145 17.31 -1.15 17.00
CA ALA A 145 18.47 -0.28 17.06
C ALA A 145 18.66 0.37 18.43
N ALA A 146 17.58 0.84 19.05
CA ALA A 146 17.60 1.35 20.42
C ALA A 146 18.05 0.29 21.44
N ARG A 147 17.90 -1.00 21.11
CA ARG A 147 18.35 -2.15 21.91
C ARG A 147 19.69 -2.75 21.48
N GLY A 148 20.43 -2.06 20.61
CA GLY A 148 21.81 -2.40 20.27
C GLY A 148 22.01 -3.18 18.98
N GLU A 149 20.95 -3.49 18.22
CA GLU A 149 21.10 -4.08 16.89
C GLU A 149 21.58 -3.02 15.90
N THR A 150 22.68 -3.28 15.18
CA THR A 150 23.34 -2.25 14.37
C THR A 150 23.08 -2.38 12.87
N HIS A 151 22.69 -3.56 12.39
CA HIS A 151 22.58 -3.86 10.95
C HIS A 151 21.20 -4.39 10.60
N PHE A 152 20.59 -3.83 9.56
CA PHE A 152 19.29 -4.23 9.04
C PHE A 152 19.30 -4.32 7.51
N LEU A 153 18.49 -5.21 6.94
CA LEU A 153 18.39 -5.39 5.50
C LEU A 153 16.95 -5.24 5.02
N VAL A 154 16.73 -4.35 4.06
CA VAL A 154 15.46 -4.14 3.36
C VAL A 154 15.63 -4.54 1.90
N VAL A 155 14.78 -5.45 1.43
CA VAL A 155 14.70 -5.89 0.04
C VAL A 155 13.40 -5.41 -0.55
N CYS A 156 13.44 -4.68 -1.65
CA CYS A 156 12.25 -4.08 -2.25
C CYS A 156 12.33 -4.00 -3.79
N PRO A 157 11.23 -3.72 -4.50
CA PRO A 157 11.30 -3.41 -5.93
C PRO A 157 12.19 -2.19 -6.23
N ALA A 158 12.84 -2.17 -7.38
CA ALA A 158 13.71 -1.05 -7.78
C ALA A 158 12.98 0.30 -7.82
N SER A 159 11.68 0.30 -8.11
CA SER A 159 10.86 1.51 -8.13
C SER A 159 10.66 2.16 -6.75
N VAL A 160 10.81 1.40 -5.66
CA VAL A 160 10.49 1.87 -4.30
C VAL A 160 11.72 2.06 -3.41
N LEU A 161 12.92 1.69 -3.90
CA LEU A 161 14.18 1.78 -3.16
C LEU A 161 14.48 3.20 -2.66
N ILE A 162 14.27 4.19 -3.53
CA ILE A 162 14.48 5.61 -3.19
C ILE A 162 13.47 6.06 -2.14
N ASN A 163 12.20 5.67 -2.30
CA ASN A 163 11.16 5.96 -1.33
C ASN A 163 11.48 5.37 0.05
N TRP A 164 11.94 4.12 0.12
CA TRP A 164 12.41 3.51 1.38
C TRP A 164 13.54 4.31 2.03
N THR A 165 14.55 4.70 1.24
CA THR A 165 15.69 5.47 1.73
C THR A 165 15.24 6.82 2.31
N ARG A 166 14.29 7.50 1.65
CA ARG A 166 13.68 8.75 2.13
C ARG A 166 12.86 8.54 3.39
N GLU A 167 11.98 7.53 3.42
CA GLU A 167 11.13 7.24 4.58
C GLU A 167 11.97 6.87 5.81
N ILE A 168 13.03 6.07 5.67
CA ILE A 168 13.93 5.76 6.80
C ILE A 168 14.53 7.07 7.36
N ARG A 169 15.06 7.94 6.49
CA ARG A 169 15.65 9.22 6.89
C ARG A 169 14.62 10.20 7.46
N ALA A 170 13.41 10.25 6.92
CA ALA A 170 12.38 11.18 7.35
C ALA A 170 11.70 10.74 8.66
N ARG A 171 11.49 9.44 8.83
CA ARG A 171 10.72 8.84 9.93
C ARG A 171 11.58 8.35 11.09
N SER A 172 12.89 8.29 10.94
CA SER A 172 13.81 7.81 11.97
C SER A 172 15.16 8.53 11.95
N THR A 173 15.97 8.31 12.97
CA THR A 173 17.38 8.71 13.04
C THR A 173 18.32 7.68 12.42
N LEU A 174 17.79 6.55 11.91
CA LEU A 174 18.58 5.46 11.33
C LEU A 174 19.30 5.89 10.05
N ARG A 175 20.53 5.40 9.89
CA ARG A 175 21.32 5.54 8.67
C ARG A 175 20.73 4.65 7.57
N ALA A 176 20.35 5.23 6.43
CA ALA A 176 19.88 4.49 5.25
C ALA A 176 20.96 4.42 4.17
N VAL A 177 21.35 3.19 3.79
CA VAL A 177 22.41 2.90 2.82
C VAL A 177 21.81 2.21 1.59
N PRO A 178 21.65 2.90 0.45
CA PRO A 178 21.17 2.29 -0.77
C PRO A 178 22.24 1.38 -1.39
N VAL A 179 22.02 0.07 -1.37
CA VAL A 179 22.94 -0.96 -1.88
C VAL A 179 22.45 -1.42 -3.26
N HIS A 180 22.65 -0.57 -4.27
CA HIS A 180 22.18 -0.78 -5.64
C HIS A 180 23.08 -0.09 -6.68
N GLY A 181 22.92 -0.43 -7.96
CA GLY A 181 23.64 0.21 -9.07
C GLY A 181 25.13 -0.16 -9.14
N ALA A 182 25.91 0.70 -9.80
CA ALA A 182 27.35 0.52 -10.00
C ALA A 182 28.14 0.57 -8.68
N GLU A 183 27.67 1.37 -7.71
CA GLU A 183 28.33 1.56 -6.42
C GLU A 183 27.96 0.49 -5.37
N ARG A 184 27.16 -0.51 -5.76
CA ARG A 184 26.65 -1.55 -4.84
C ARG A 184 27.73 -2.19 -3.97
N VAL A 185 28.89 -2.50 -4.55
CA VAL A 185 29.99 -3.18 -3.83
C VAL A 185 30.55 -2.27 -2.73
N THR A 186 30.81 -1.00 -3.06
CA THR A 186 31.30 -0.01 -2.10
C THR A 186 30.24 0.30 -1.03
N ALA A 187 28.97 0.48 -1.43
CA ALA A 187 27.88 0.73 -0.50
C ALA A 187 27.63 -0.45 0.46
N PHE A 188 27.81 -1.68 0.00
CA PHE A 188 27.71 -2.86 0.86
C PHE A 188 28.85 -2.91 1.89
N ALA A 189 30.09 -2.62 1.48
CA ALA A 189 31.23 -2.55 2.39
C ALA A 189 31.04 -1.45 3.46
N ASP A 190 30.57 -0.27 3.04
CA ASP A 190 30.25 0.86 3.91
C ASP A 190 29.10 0.54 4.90
N TRP A 191 28.10 -0.22 4.48
CA TRP A 191 27.07 -0.72 5.40
C TRP A 191 27.63 -1.76 6.38
N ARG A 192 28.50 -2.67 5.91
CA ARG A 192 29.13 -3.72 6.72
C ARG A 192 29.99 -3.13 7.86
N GLU A 193 30.65 -2.00 7.61
CA GLU A 193 31.50 -1.34 8.61
C GLU A 193 30.72 -0.36 9.49
N GLY A 194 29.81 0.42 8.91
CA GLY A 194 29.14 1.54 9.59
C GLY A 194 27.74 1.23 10.13
N GLY A 195 27.19 0.05 9.85
CA GLY A 195 25.81 -0.29 10.22
C GLY A 195 24.75 0.53 9.52
N GLY A 196 23.52 0.42 10.04
CA GLY A 196 22.31 1.04 9.52
C GLY A 196 21.43 0.08 8.73
N VAL A 197 20.56 0.65 7.90
CA VAL A 197 19.58 -0.05 7.08
C VAL A 197 20.07 -0.10 5.64
N ALA A 198 20.56 -1.26 5.19
CA ALA A 198 20.84 -1.50 3.79
C ALA A 198 19.53 -1.67 3.02
N VAL A 199 19.34 -0.87 1.96
CA VAL A 199 18.17 -0.97 1.08
C VAL A 199 18.62 -1.46 -0.28
N THR A 200 18.20 -2.67 -0.66
CA THR A 200 18.59 -3.32 -1.90
C THR A 200 17.37 -3.80 -2.69
N THR A 201 17.60 -4.26 -3.92
CA THR A 201 16.55 -4.80 -4.79
C THR A 201 16.63 -6.32 -4.90
N PHE A 202 15.54 -6.98 -5.28
CA PHE A 202 15.53 -8.43 -5.53
C PHE A 202 16.64 -8.88 -6.50
N ASP A 203 16.89 -8.09 -7.56
CA ASP A 203 17.93 -8.37 -8.54
C ASP A 203 19.33 -8.04 -8.03
N ALA A 204 19.49 -7.10 -7.09
CA ALA A 204 20.79 -6.82 -6.50
C ALA A 204 21.15 -7.80 -5.38
N LEU A 205 20.16 -8.32 -4.65
CA LEU A 205 20.34 -9.17 -3.47
C LEU A 205 21.16 -10.44 -3.77
N HIS A 206 20.88 -11.11 -4.90
CA HIS A 206 21.58 -12.35 -5.27
C HIS A 206 23.05 -12.14 -5.67
N LEU A 207 23.49 -10.89 -5.80
CA LEU A 207 24.87 -10.51 -6.09
C LEU A 207 25.62 -10.06 -4.83
N LEU A 208 24.96 -10.01 -3.68
CA LEU A 208 25.58 -9.68 -2.40
C LEU A 208 26.14 -10.94 -1.75
N PRO A 209 27.28 -10.86 -1.06
CA PRO A 209 27.81 -11.99 -0.29
C PRO A 209 26.86 -12.27 0.89
N GLU A 210 26.47 -13.54 1.06
CA GLU A 210 25.61 -14.02 2.13
C GLU A 210 26.34 -15.01 3.04
N GLY A 211 25.81 -15.27 4.25
CA GLY A 211 26.35 -16.27 5.16
C GLY A 211 27.65 -15.81 5.81
N ALA A 212 28.59 -16.73 5.94
CA ALA A 212 29.93 -16.40 6.47
C ALA A 212 30.65 -15.32 5.65
N ALA A 213 30.35 -15.23 4.35
CA ALA A 213 30.96 -14.23 3.46
C ALA A 213 30.39 -12.81 3.66
N ALA A 214 29.21 -12.67 4.28
CA ALA A 214 28.67 -11.37 4.62
C ALA A 214 29.40 -10.74 5.81
N GLU A 215 30.02 -11.56 6.67
CA GLU A 215 30.69 -11.20 7.95
C GLU A 215 29.80 -10.44 8.95
N VAL A 216 28.55 -10.16 8.59
CA VAL A 216 27.57 -9.40 9.36
C VAL A 216 26.23 -10.11 9.30
N ARG A 217 25.57 -10.19 10.46
CA ARG A 217 24.24 -10.76 10.60
C ARG A 217 23.23 -9.63 10.86
N PRO A 218 22.25 -9.41 9.97
CA PRO A 218 21.21 -8.40 10.23
C PRO A 218 20.33 -8.79 11.43
N GLY A 219 19.97 -7.81 12.26
CA GLY A 219 19.01 -7.99 13.35
C GLY A 219 17.58 -8.21 12.87
N MET A 220 17.29 -7.82 11.62
CA MET A 220 16.01 -8.02 10.93
C MET A 220 16.15 -7.94 9.40
N LEU A 221 15.45 -8.83 8.69
CA LEU A 221 15.22 -8.78 7.25
C LEU A 221 13.80 -8.30 6.97
N VAL A 222 13.65 -7.26 6.16
CA VAL A 222 12.35 -6.78 5.65
C VAL A 222 12.28 -7.04 4.15
N VAL A 223 11.21 -7.67 3.69
CA VAL A 223 10.95 -7.92 2.27
C VAL A 223 9.67 -7.23 1.88
N ASP A 224 9.80 -6.14 1.15
CA ASP A 224 8.68 -5.36 0.63
C ASP A 224 8.16 -5.96 -0.69
N GLU A 225 6.86 -5.85 -0.92
CA GLU A 225 6.17 -6.52 -2.02
C GLU A 225 6.51 -8.02 -2.12
N ALA A 226 6.35 -8.74 -1.01
CA ALA A 226 6.74 -10.16 -0.90
C ALA A 226 6.06 -11.09 -1.93
N HIS A 227 5.03 -10.63 -2.64
CA HIS A 227 4.46 -11.35 -3.79
C HIS A 227 5.49 -11.63 -4.91
N PHE A 228 6.61 -10.89 -4.98
CA PHE A 228 7.71 -11.23 -5.87
C PHE A 228 8.37 -12.58 -5.51
N VAL A 229 8.42 -12.99 -4.23
CA VAL A 229 9.10 -14.23 -3.80
C VAL A 229 8.20 -15.47 -3.73
N LYS A 230 7.02 -15.42 -4.36
CA LYS A 230 6.01 -16.49 -4.34
C LYS A 230 6.42 -17.83 -4.97
N ASN A 231 7.43 -17.82 -5.85
CA ASN A 231 7.92 -19.05 -6.49
C ASN A 231 9.23 -19.46 -5.84
N PRO A 232 9.29 -20.56 -5.06
CA PRO A 232 10.51 -21.02 -4.39
C PRO A 232 11.69 -21.29 -5.33
N GLU A 233 11.42 -21.64 -6.59
CA GLU A 233 12.46 -21.95 -7.58
C GLU A 233 13.09 -20.70 -8.19
N ALA A 234 12.43 -19.54 -8.09
CA ALA A 234 12.94 -18.31 -8.66
C ALA A 234 14.20 -17.85 -7.92
N ARG A 235 15.20 -17.36 -8.69
CA ARG A 235 16.48 -16.87 -8.14
C ARG A 235 16.30 -15.86 -7.00
N ARG A 236 15.36 -14.92 -7.17
CA ARG A 236 15.01 -13.92 -6.15
C ARG A 236 14.50 -14.54 -4.84
N SER A 237 13.69 -15.59 -4.92
CA SER A 237 13.13 -16.28 -3.74
C SER A 237 14.20 -17.08 -3.01
N ARG A 238 15.12 -17.71 -3.75
CA ARG A 238 16.28 -18.42 -3.16
C ARG A 238 17.21 -17.44 -2.44
N ALA A 239 17.52 -16.29 -3.04
CA ALA A 239 18.33 -15.26 -2.39
C ALA A 239 17.66 -14.74 -1.11
N VAL A 240 16.35 -14.45 -1.14
CA VAL A 240 15.62 -14.06 0.08
C VAL A 240 15.61 -15.17 1.13
N ALA A 241 15.48 -16.44 0.73
CA ALA A 241 15.55 -17.57 1.65
C ALA A 241 16.92 -17.69 2.32
N GLY A 242 18.02 -17.57 1.56
CA GLY A 242 19.38 -17.64 2.09
C GLY A 242 19.66 -16.59 3.18
N TRP A 243 19.21 -15.35 2.97
CA TRP A 243 19.27 -14.32 4.00
C TRP A 243 18.30 -14.57 5.17
N ALA A 244 17.07 -15.03 4.89
CA ALA A 244 16.07 -15.31 5.91
C ALA A 244 16.51 -16.42 6.89
N GLU A 245 17.27 -17.41 6.42
CA GLU A 245 17.84 -18.48 7.26
C GLU A 245 18.86 -17.95 8.28
N GLN A 246 19.55 -16.86 7.95
CA GLN A 246 20.58 -16.28 8.80
C GLN A 246 20.00 -15.39 9.89
N VAL A 247 18.78 -14.87 9.74
CA VAL A 247 18.20 -13.88 10.65
C VAL A 247 17.07 -14.47 11.48
N GLU A 248 16.98 -14.03 12.73
CA GLU A 248 15.90 -14.47 13.62
C GLU A 248 14.56 -13.79 13.27
N ARG A 249 14.62 -12.53 12.80
CA ARG A 249 13.45 -11.71 12.51
C ARG A 249 13.31 -11.46 11.01
N VAL A 250 12.18 -11.85 10.44
CA VAL A 250 11.85 -11.68 9.02
C VAL A 250 10.45 -11.09 8.91
N LEU A 251 10.34 -9.95 8.23
CA LEU A 251 9.07 -9.26 8.00
C LEU A 251 8.80 -9.16 6.52
N PHE A 252 7.75 -9.84 6.07
CA PHE A 252 7.23 -9.70 4.71
C PHE A 252 6.12 -8.65 4.70
N LEU A 253 6.20 -7.70 3.77
CA LEU A 253 5.16 -6.71 3.53
C LEU A 253 4.51 -7.00 2.18
N THR A 254 3.17 -6.98 2.13
CA THR A 254 2.44 -7.19 0.88
C THR A 254 1.07 -6.53 0.96
N GLY A 255 0.66 -5.81 -0.08
CA GLY A 255 -0.66 -5.17 -0.14
C GLY A 255 -1.78 -6.11 -0.61
N THR A 256 -1.43 -7.22 -1.26
CA THR A 256 -2.36 -8.08 -2.00
C THR A 256 -2.08 -9.58 -1.82
N PRO A 257 -1.80 -10.09 -0.60
CA PRO A 257 -1.38 -11.49 -0.42
C PRO A 257 -2.39 -12.55 -0.89
N MET A 258 -3.66 -12.18 -1.09
CA MET A 258 -4.75 -13.11 -1.39
C MET A 258 -5.34 -12.98 -2.80
N GLU A 259 -4.95 -11.98 -3.59
CA GLU A 259 -5.58 -11.75 -4.91
C GLU A 259 -5.21 -12.82 -5.95
N ASN A 260 -4.12 -13.55 -5.75
CA ASN A 260 -3.70 -14.61 -6.65
C ASN A 260 -3.32 -15.86 -5.84
N ARG A 261 -4.27 -16.78 -5.70
CA ARG A 261 -4.12 -18.19 -5.26
C ARG A 261 -3.62 -18.42 -3.82
N VAL A 262 -4.39 -19.21 -3.06
CA VAL A 262 -4.05 -19.70 -1.71
C VAL A 262 -2.64 -20.32 -1.66
N GLU A 263 -2.18 -20.92 -2.76
CA GLU A 263 -0.84 -21.51 -2.88
C GLU A 263 0.30 -20.48 -2.86
N GLU A 264 0.10 -19.27 -3.39
CA GLU A 264 1.12 -18.20 -3.31
C GLU A 264 1.29 -17.78 -1.85
N PHE A 265 0.18 -17.56 -1.14
CA PHE A 265 0.19 -17.27 0.28
C PHE A 265 0.82 -18.40 1.10
N ARG A 266 0.48 -19.65 0.79
CA ARG A 266 1.08 -20.84 1.41
C ARG A 266 2.58 -20.89 1.22
N SER A 267 3.09 -20.52 0.04
CA SER A 267 4.53 -20.46 -0.22
C SER A 267 5.22 -19.45 0.70
N LEU A 268 4.65 -18.24 0.85
CA LEU A 268 5.19 -17.21 1.74
C LEU A 268 5.18 -17.65 3.20
N VAL A 269 4.06 -18.23 3.67
CA VAL A 269 3.96 -18.76 5.04
C VAL A 269 4.97 -19.87 5.27
N ARG A 270 5.15 -20.79 4.31
CA ARG A 270 6.14 -21.88 4.41
C ARG A 270 7.56 -21.37 4.56
N GLN A 271 7.92 -20.28 3.88
CA GLN A 271 9.24 -19.68 3.98
C GLN A 271 9.51 -19.08 5.37
N LEU A 272 8.49 -18.51 6.01
CA LEU A 272 8.61 -17.92 7.34
C LEU A 272 8.47 -18.95 8.46
N ARG A 273 7.45 -19.79 8.37
CA ARG A 273 6.94 -20.71 9.40
C ARG A 273 6.49 -22.02 8.74
N PRO A 274 7.42 -22.93 8.41
CA PRO A 274 7.11 -24.20 7.77
C PRO A 274 6.02 -25.00 8.49
N GLU A 275 5.95 -24.90 9.82
CA GLU A 275 4.98 -25.57 10.69
C GLU A 275 3.53 -25.10 10.49
N LEU A 276 3.32 -23.89 9.93
CA LEU A 276 2.00 -23.35 9.60
C LEU A 276 1.59 -23.63 8.15
N ALA A 277 2.51 -24.07 7.29
CA ALA A 277 2.19 -24.36 5.89
C ALA A 277 1.16 -25.49 5.69
N PRO A 278 1.08 -26.54 6.55
CA PRO A 278 0.02 -27.55 6.48
C PRO A 278 -1.36 -27.01 6.86
N SER A 279 -1.43 -26.03 7.77
CA SER A 279 -2.70 -25.42 8.19
C SER A 279 -3.24 -24.43 7.14
N VAL A 280 -2.38 -23.96 6.23
CA VAL A 280 -2.78 -23.31 4.97
C VAL A 280 -3.09 -24.39 3.93
N SER A 281 -4.26 -25.02 4.04
CA SER A 281 -4.75 -25.99 3.05
C SER A 281 -5.99 -25.46 2.33
N THR A 282 -6.14 -25.78 1.04
CA THR A 282 -7.35 -25.52 0.24
C THR A 282 -8.62 -26.09 0.86
N THR A 283 -8.51 -27.13 1.70
CA THR A 283 -9.61 -27.72 2.48
C THR A 283 -10.16 -26.84 3.60
N HIS A 284 -9.55 -25.69 3.92
CA HIS A 284 -10.12 -24.73 4.88
C HIS A 284 -11.22 -23.84 4.27
N GLY A 285 -11.54 -24.01 2.98
CA GLY A 285 -12.78 -23.47 2.40
C GLY A 285 -14.02 -23.94 3.16
N ALA A 286 -14.03 -25.22 3.57
CA ALA A 286 -15.13 -25.83 4.34
C ALA A 286 -15.27 -25.37 5.81
N ALA A 287 -14.30 -24.62 6.37
CA ALA A 287 -14.31 -24.17 7.77
C ALA A 287 -14.49 -22.63 7.93
N GLY A 288 -14.62 -21.89 6.82
CA GLY A 288 -14.87 -20.45 6.79
C GLY A 288 -13.64 -19.56 6.98
N SER A 289 -13.76 -18.28 6.56
CA SER A 289 -12.71 -17.25 6.59
C SER A 289 -12.11 -16.99 7.98
N ARG A 290 -12.83 -17.36 9.04
CA ARG A 290 -12.42 -17.20 10.44
C ARG A 290 -11.47 -18.31 10.91
N ALA A 291 -11.70 -19.56 10.49
CA ALA A 291 -10.81 -20.67 10.81
C ALA A 291 -9.45 -20.50 10.13
N PHE A 292 -9.46 -20.08 8.86
CA PHE A 292 -8.25 -19.72 8.11
C PHE A 292 -7.46 -18.62 8.83
N ARG A 293 -8.11 -17.48 9.14
CA ARG A 293 -7.47 -16.37 9.87
C ARG A 293 -6.85 -16.82 11.18
N ARG A 294 -7.55 -17.67 11.95
CA ARG A 294 -7.04 -18.20 13.22
C ARG A 294 -5.81 -19.11 13.03
N ALA A 295 -5.79 -19.92 11.97
CA ALA A 295 -4.67 -20.82 11.68
C ALA A 295 -3.39 -20.07 11.29
N VAL A 296 -3.52 -18.93 10.60
CA VAL A 296 -2.39 -18.15 10.08
C VAL A 296 -2.03 -16.96 10.96
N ALA A 297 -2.86 -16.61 11.95
CA ALA A 297 -2.68 -15.52 12.91
C ALA A 297 -1.27 -15.41 13.54
N PRO A 298 -0.55 -16.51 13.87
CA PRO A 298 0.81 -16.39 14.41
C PRO A 298 1.85 -15.83 13.43
N ALA A 299 1.53 -15.82 12.13
CA ALA A 299 2.43 -15.40 11.06
C ALA A 299 1.84 -14.32 10.15
N TYR A 300 0.59 -13.92 10.35
CA TYR A 300 -0.12 -13.02 9.44
C TYR A 300 -1.00 -12.02 10.18
N LEU A 301 -0.78 -10.73 9.89
CA LEU A 301 -1.62 -9.63 10.31
C LEU A 301 -2.18 -8.93 9.06
N ARG A 302 -3.50 -8.81 8.96
CA ARG A 302 -4.19 -8.06 7.89
C ARG A 302 -5.28 -7.20 8.49
N ARG A 303 -5.33 -5.95 8.04
CA ARG A 303 -6.33 -4.95 8.40
C ARG A 303 -6.77 -4.20 7.15
N ASN A 304 -8.05 -3.83 7.10
CA ASN A 304 -8.61 -3.04 6.01
C ASN A 304 -8.62 -1.55 6.41
N GLN A 305 -8.59 -0.66 5.43
CA GLN A 305 -8.63 0.79 5.65
C GLN A 305 -9.88 1.21 6.42
N VAL A 306 -11.05 0.75 5.98
CA VAL A 306 -12.36 1.06 6.59
C VAL A 306 -12.46 0.60 8.06
N ASP A 307 -11.66 -0.41 8.42
CA ASP A 307 -11.67 -1.00 9.75
C ASP A 307 -10.73 -0.29 10.74
N VAL A 308 -9.78 0.53 10.25
CA VAL A 308 -8.73 1.15 11.08
C VAL A 308 -8.55 2.64 10.87
N LEU A 309 -9.14 3.20 9.81
CA LEU A 309 -9.18 4.63 9.54
C LEU A 309 -10.62 5.10 9.65
N ALA A 310 -10.88 5.94 10.66
CA ALA A 310 -12.19 6.56 10.83
C ALA A 310 -12.40 7.77 9.90
N GLU A 311 -11.36 8.22 9.19
CA GLU A 311 -11.26 9.59 8.66
C GLU A 311 -10.94 9.69 7.17
N LEU A 312 -10.85 8.57 6.44
CA LEU A 312 -10.53 8.68 5.02
C LEU A 312 -11.60 9.54 4.35
N PRO A 313 -11.21 10.58 3.59
CA PRO A 313 -12.17 11.41 2.91
C PRO A 313 -12.93 10.56 1.89
N ALA A 314 -14.10 11.05 1.47
CA ALA A 314 -14.92 10.33 0.52
C ALA A 314 -14.11 9.98 -0.75
N LEU A 315 -14.33 8.77 -1.26
CA LEU A 315 -13.87 8.34 -2.56
C LEU A 315 -15.10 8.29 -3.47
N VAL A 316 -15.13 9.14 -4.50
CA VAL A 316 -16.22 9.16 -5.48
C VAL A 316 -15.67 8.54 -6.76
N GLN A 317 -16.34 7.52 -7.28
CA GLN A 317 -15.98 6.89 -8.55
C GLN A 317 -17.09 7.15 -9.57
N VAL A 318 -16.73 7.65 -10.73
CA VAL A 318 -17.65 7.97 -11.84
C VAL A 318 -17.15 7.28 -13.10
N ASP A 319 -18.01 6.48 -13.72
CA ASP A 319 -17.79 5.95 -15.05
C ASP A 319 -18.34 6.96 -16.07
N GLU A 320 -17.45 7.59 -16.83
CA GLU A 320 -17.75 8.57 -17.87
C GLU A 320 -17.91 7.83 -19.20
N TRP A 321 -19.15 7.69 -19.66
CA TRP A 321 -19.48 6.94 -20.87
C TRP A 321 -19.59 7.87 -22.07
N GLU A 322 -18.72 7.66 -23.04
CA GLU A 322 -18.67 8.42 -24.30
C GLU A 322 -18.99 7.55 -25.50
N GLU A 323 -19.58 8.15 -26.53
CA GLU A 323 -19.74 7.50 -27.83
C GLU A 323 -18.52 7.76 -28.72
N PHE A 324 -18.16 6.80 -29.57
CA PHE A 324 -17.11 7.03 -30.55
C PHE A 324 -17.50 8.11 -31.56
N GLY A 325 -16.58 9.05 -31.81
CA GLY A 325 -16.57 9.85 -33.02
C GLY A 325 -16.46 8.96 -34.28
N ALA A 326 -16.74 9.54 -35.45
CA ALA A 326 -16.78 8.78 -36.70
C ALA A 326 -15.43 8.09 -37.01
N GLU A 327 -14.32 8.81 -36.83
CA GLU A 327 -12.98 8.29 -37.13
C GLU A 327 -12.52 7.25 -36.10
N ASP A 328 -12.78 7.46 -34.82
CA ASP A 328 -12.45 6.49 -33.77
C ASP A 328 -13.29 5.20 -33.92
N ARG A 329 -14.54 5.31 -34.40
CA ARG A 329 -15.40 4.16 -34.72
C ARG A 329 -14.85 3.34 -35.88
N GLU A 330 -14.36 3.98 -36.93
CA GLU A 330 -13.68 3.31 -38.05
C GLU A 330 -12.42 2.58 -37.56
N ALA A 331 -11.57 3.27 -36.79
CA ALA A 331 -10.36 2.68 -36.21
C ALA A 331 -10.68 1.48 -35.28
N TYR A 332 -11.77 1.57 -34.52
CA TYR A 332 -12.26 0.47 -33.69
C TYR A 332 -12.70 -0.73 -34.54
N GLY A 333 -13.48 -0.50 -35.60
CA GLY A 333 -13.93 -1.53 -36.54
C GLY A 333 -12.77 -2.27 -37.20
N GLU A 334 -11.76 -1.55 -37.69
CA GLU A 334 -10.53 -2.15 -38.24
C GLU A 334 -9.78 -3.01 -37.22
N ALA A 335 -9.70 -2.53 -35.97
CA ALA A 335 -9.06 -3.27 -34.89
C ALA A 335 -9.79 -4.57 -34.54
N VAL A 336 -11.14 -4.54 -34.54
CA VAL A 336 -11.99 -5.71 -34.34
C VAL A 336 -11.82 -6.71 -35.49
N ALA A 337 -11.89 -6.25 -36.74
CA ALA A 337 -11.71 -7.09 -37.93
C ALA A 337 -10.33 -7.76 -37.94
N SER A 338 -9.30 -7.04 -37.52
CA SER A 338 -7.93 -7.55 -37.42
C SER A 338 -7.66 -8.42 -36.17
N GLY A 339 -8.63 -8.56 -35.28
CA GLY A 339 -8.48 -9.28 -33.99
C GLY A 339 -7.46 -8.66 -33.04
N ARG A 340 -7.17 -7.36 -33.17
CA ARG A 340 -6.12 -6.66 -32.42
C ARG A 340 -6.69 -6.06 -31.14
N PHE A 341 -6.89 -6.87 -30.11
CA PHE A 341 -7.46 -6.47 -28.82
C PHE A 341 -6.84 -5.20 -28.20
N MET A 342 -5.50 -5.08 -28.21
CA MET A 342 -4.84 -3.88 -27.67
C MET A 342 -5.10 -2.61 -28.49
N ARG A 343 -5.36 -2.74 -29.80
CA ARG A 343 -5.78 -1.60 -30.63
C ARG A 343 -7.22 -1.21 -30.35
N MET A 344 -8.10 -2.19 -30.12
CA MET A 344 -9.49 -1.93 -29.71
C MET A 344 -9.53 -1.05 -28.45
N ARG A 345 -8.70 -1.37 -27.44
CA ARG A 345 -8.65 -0.63 -26.15
C ARG A 345 -8.17 0.82 -26.24
N ARG A 346 -7.51 1.21 -27.34
CA ARG A 346 -7.02 2.57 -27.56
C ARG A 346 -7.69 3.27 -28.73
N ALA A 347 -8.69 2.64 -29.36
CA ALA A 347 -9.33 3.15 -30.56
C ALA A 347 -10.03 4.50 -30.33
N ALA A 348 -10.53 4.75 -29.11
CA ALA A 348 -11.12 6.03 -28.70
C ALA A 348 -10.12 7.19 -28.63
N TYR A 349 -8.85 6.97 -28.97
CA TYR A 349 -7.79 7.98 -29.03
C TYR A 349 -7.03 7.89 -30.36
N ALA A 350 -7.59 7.20 -31.37
CA ALA A 350 -6.94 6.99 -32.66
C ALA A 350 -6.78 8.31 -33.41
N VAL A 351 -7.78 9.19 -33.31
CA VAL A 351 -7.74 10.55 -33.83
C VAL A 351 -7.94 11.54 -32.68
N PRO A 352 -6.84 11.98 -32.01
CA PRO A 352 -6.93 12.85 -30.83
C PRO A 352 -7.73 14.15 -31.05
N GLY A 353 -7.75 14.67 -32.28
CA GLY A 353 -8.49 15.89 -32.62
C GLY A 353 -10.01 15.78 -32.53
N THR A 354 -10.57 14.58 -32.67
CA THR A 354 -12.02 14.31 -32.66
C THR A 354 -12.45 13.28 -31.60
N SER A 355 -11.53 12.94 -30.69
CA SER A 355 -11.75 11.95 -29.64
C SER A 355 -12.67 12.50 -28.55
N ALA A 356 -13.87 11.92 -28.43
CA ALA A 356 -14.85 12.26 -27.39
C ALA A 356 -14.30 12.02 -25.98
N LYS A 357 -13.55 10.92 -25.77
CA LYS A 357 -12.88 10.67 -24.49
C LYS A 357 -11.86 11.75 -24.14
N LEU A 358 -11.11 12.22 -25.12
CA LEU A 358 -10.10 13.25 -24.90
C LEU A 358 -10.73 14.62 -24.65
N GLU A 359 -11.88 14.90 -25.28
CA GLU A 359 -12.70 16.07 -24.98
C GLU A 359 -13.22 16.02 -23.54
N ARG A 360 -13.85 14.92 -23.13
CA ARG A 360 -14.31 14.73 -21.73
C ARG A 360 -13.17 14.84 -20.72
N LEU A 361 -11.98 14.31 -21.06
CA LEU A 361 -10.79 14.45 -20.23
C LEU A 361 -10.40 15.92 -20.02
N ARG A 362 -10.44 16.74 -21.08
CA ARG A 362 -10.14 18.18 -21.00
C ARG A 362 -11.14 18.89 -20.08
N GLU A 363 -12.43 18.60 -20.24
CA GLU A 363 -13.48 19.16 -19.37
C GLU A 363 -13.20 18.87 -17.90
N LEU A 364 -12.90 17.60 -17.56
CA LEU A 364 -12.57 17.21 -16.19
C LEU A 364 -11.30 17.90 -15.64
N VAL A 365 -10.30 18.12 -16.49
CA VAL A 365 -9.07 18.84 -16.11
C VAL A 365 -9.35 20.33 -15.90
N ASP A 366 -10.20 20.94 -16.71
CA ASP A 366 -10.60 22.34 -16.58
C ASP A 366 -11.49 22.55 -15.34
N GLU A 367 -12.43 21.64 -15.07
CA GLU A 367 -13.19 21.62 -13.81
C GLU A 367 -12.24 21.51 -12.60
N ALA A 368 -11.23 20.65 -12.66
CA ALA A 368 -10.23 20.53 -11.60
C ALA A 368 -9.38 21.81 -11.47
N ARG A 369 -9.06 22.48 -12.59
CA ARG A 369 -8.31 23.75 -12.59
C ARG A 369 -9.09 24.85 -11.90
N ASP A 370 -10.37 25.00 -12.20
CA ASP A 370 -11.23 26.02 -11.59
C ASP A 370 -11.36 25.84 -10.08
N ASN A 371 -11.23 24.60 -9.60
CA ASN A 371 -11.25 24.26 -8.17
C ASN A 371 -9.84 24.18 -7.54
N GLY A 372 -8.77 24.50 -8.28
CA GLY A 372 -7.38 24.42 -7.80
C GLY A 372 -6.95 23.01 -7.39
N LEU A 373 -7.58 21.97 -7.95
CA LEU A 373 -7.31 20.57 -7.66
C LEU A 373 -6.22 20.03 -8.58
N LYS A 374 -5.35 19.18 -8.03
CA LYS A 374 -4.33 18.47 -8.81
C LYS A 374 -4.88 17.15 -9.35
N VAL A 375 -4.50 16.85 -10.59
CA VAL A 375 -5.00 15.72 -11.37
C VAL A 375 -3.87 14.74 -11.67
N VAL A 376 -4.13 13.43 -11.54
CA VAL A 376 -3.27 12.39 -12.11
C VAL A 376 -4.03 11.65 -13.20
N VAL A 377 -3.46 11.60 -14.39
CA VAL A 377 -4.02 10.85 -15.53
C VAL A 377 -3.22 9.57 -15.70
N PHE A 378 -3.92 8.43 -15.65
CA PHE A 378 -3.36 7.12 -15.88
C PHE A 378 -3.81 6.53 -17.21
N SER A 379 -2.86 5.93 -17.93
CA SER A 379 -3.14 5.02 -19.04
C SER A 379 -2.13 3.87 -19.04
N TYR A 380 -2.49 2.73 -19.59
CA TYR A 380 -1.56 1.66 -19.93
C TYR A 380 -0.70 2.05 -21.14
N PHE A 381 -1.27 2.81 -22.08
CA PHE A 381 -0.68 3.07 -23.39
C PHE A 381 0.11 4.38 -23.43
N ARG A 382 1.37 4.30 -23.87
CA ARG A 382 2.23 5.49 -24.05
C ARG A 382 1.69 6.44 -25.12
N GLU A 383 1.10 5.90 -26.17
CA GLU A 383 0.49 6.68 -27.26
C GLU A 383 -0.71 7.51 -26.75
N VAL A 384 -1.54 6.94 -25.87
CA VAL A 384 -2.66 7.66 -25.25
C VAL A 384 -2.14 8.76 -24.34
N LEU A 385 -1.11 8.50 -23.53
CA LEU A 385 -0.48 9.55 -22.71
C LEU A 385 0.12 10.69 -23.55
N ALA A 386 0.69 10.38 -24.73
CA ALA A 386 1.19 11.39 -25.65
C ALA A 386 0.04 12.25 -26.19
N ALA A 387 -1.04 11.62 -26.66
CA ALA A 387 -2.24 12.32 -27.12
C ALA A 387 -2.84 13.23 -26.03
N VAL A 388 -2.90 12.75 -24.79
CA VAL A 388 -3.34 13.55 -23.63
C VAL A 388 -2.39 14.74 -23.38
N GLY A 389 -1.07 14.51 -23.42
CA GLY A 389 -0.08 15.57 -23.25
C GLY A 389 -0.21 16.66 -24.32
N ASP A 390 -0.31 16.27 -25.58
CA ASP A 390 -0.52 17.21 -26.69
C ASP A 390 -1.84 17.98 -26.55
N ALA A 391 -2.87 17.32 -26.03
CA ALA A 391 -4.20 17.90 -25.84
C ALA A 391 -4.32 18.88 -24.66
N LEU A 392 -3.55 18.67 -23.59
CA LEU A 392 -3.52 19.52 -22.39
C LEU A 392 -2.45 20.62 -22.47
N GLY A 393 -1.46 20.47 -23.35
CA GLY A 393 -0.39 21.44 -23.56
C GLY A 393 0.87 21.17 -22.73
N PRO A 394 1.84 22.09 -22.77
CA PRO A 394 3.20 21.85 -22.27
C PRO A 394 3.35 21.84 -20.74
N ASP A 395 2.33 22.30 -20.00
CA ASP A 395 2.41 22.49 -18.54
C ASP A 395 2.14 21.20 -17.72
N VAL A 396 2.05 20.05 -18.39
CA VAL A 396 1.83 18.75 -17.74
C VAL A 396 3.14 18.11 -17.29
N PHE A 397 3.12 17.47 -16.12
CA PHE A 397 4.24 16.66 -15.61
C PHE A 397 4.21 15.25 -16.21
N GLY A 398 5.37 14.66 -16.48
CA GLY A 398 5.49 13.28 -17.00
C GLY A 398 5.69 13.21 -18.51
N PRO A 399 5.34 12.09 -19.18
CA PRO A 399 4.72 10.90 -18.62
C PRO A 399 5.69 10.04 -17.79
N LEU A 400 5.25 9.60 -16.61
CA LEU A 400 5.96 8.57 -15.85
C LEU A 400 5.81 7.23 -16.57
N SER A 401 6.91 6.70 -17.11
CA SER A 401 6.91 5.46 -17.88
C SER A 401 8.01 4.51 -17.43
N GLY A 402 7.96 3.26 -17.90
CA GLY A 402 8.98 2.25 -17.63
C GLY A 402 10.40 2.70 -17.97
N SER A 403 10.58 3.56 -18.97
CA SER A 403 11.89 4.10 -19.40
C SER A 403 12.42 5.21 -18.51
N VAL A 404 11.61 5.84 -17.67
CA VAL A 404 12.08 6.91 -16.76
C VAL A 404 12.79 6.27 -15.58
N PRO A 405 14.05 6.64 -15.27
CA PRO A 405 14.76 6.12 -14.10
C PRO A 405 14.03 6.41 -12.78
N PRO A 406 14.10 5.53 -11.77
CA PRO A 406 13.38 5.72 -10.50
C PRO A 406 13.61 7.07 -9.81
N ALA A 407 14.86 7.57 -9.81
CA ALA A 407 15.19 8.88 -9.24
C ALA A 407 14.45 10.01 -9.95
N ARG A 408 14.45 9.99 -11.29
CA ARG A 408 13.75 10.99 -12.09
C ARG A 408 12.23 10.91 -11.93
N ARG A 409 11.65 9.71 -11.75
CA ARG A 409 10.23 9.56 -11.43
C ARG A 409 9.87 10.26 -10.13
N GLN A 410 10.71 10.10 -9.10
CA GLN A 410 10.50 10.74 -7.81
C GLN A 410 10.60 12.27 -7.90
N GLU A 411 11.61 12.80 -8.61
CA GLU A 411 11.75 14.25 -8.85
C GLU A 411 10.51 14.86 -9.51
N LEU A 412 9.94 14.18 -10.51
CA LEU A 412 8.73 14.64 -11.20
C LEU A 412 7.52 14.67 -10.25
N VAL A 413 7.37 13.65 -9.40
CA VAL A 413 6.29 13.58 -8.41
C VAL A 413 6.45 14.64 -7.32
N ASP A 414 7.69 14.87 -6.87
CA ASP A 414 7.98 15.91 -5.87
C ASP A 414 7.68 17.31 -6.46
N ALA A 415 8.10 17.57 -7.70
CA ALA A 415 7.83 18.82 -8.42
C ALA A 415 6.32 19.05 -8.57
N PHE A 416 5.58 18.05 -9.04
CA PHE A 416 4.11 18.07 -9.12
C PHE A 416 3.46 18.34 -7.74
N SER A 417 3.96 17.68 -6.69
CA SER A 417 3.42 17.84 -5.33
C SER A 417 3.67 19.24 -4.79
N SER A 418 4.78 19.88 -5.15
CA SER A 418 5.18 21.22 -4.69
C SER A 418 4.45 22.38 -5.36
N VAL A 419 3.75 22.16 -6.49
CA VAL A 419 2.98 23.22 -7.15
C VAL A 419 1.86 23.73 -6.24
N GLU A 420 1.71 25.03 -6.11
CA GLU A 420 0.54 25.62 -5.45
C GLU A 420 -0.66 25.65 -6.43
N GLY A 421 -1.82 25.17 -6.00
CA GLY A 421 -3.02 25.08 -6.84
C GLY A 421 -3.00 23.89 -7.82
N HIS A 422 -3.44 24.13 -9.06
CA HIS A 422 -3.67 23.10 -10.07
C HIS A 422 -2.37 22.62 -10.73
N ALA A 423 -2.29 21.31 -10.96
CA ALA A 423 -1.25 20.66 -11.75
C ALA A 423 -1.77 19.34 -12.30
N VAL A 424 -1.20 18.87 -13.42
CA VAL A 424 -1.53 17.57 -14.02
C VAL A 424 -0.29 16.70 -14.13
N LEU A 425 -0.38 15.45 -13.68
CA LEU A 425 0.67 14.44 -13.84
C LEU A 425 0.18 13.30 -14.73
N LEU A 426 0.91 13.04 -15.81
CA LEU A 426 0.68 11.90 -16.69
C LEU A 426 1.51 10.70 -16.22
N SER A 427 0.89 9.53 -16.11
CA SER A 427 1.59 8.32 -15.68
C SER A 427 1.08 7.07 -16.37
N GLN A 428 2.00 6.19 -16.76
CA GLN A 428 1.60 4.83 -17.06
C GLN A 428 1.07 4.17 -15.78
N ILE A 429 -0.06 3.46 -15.86
CA ILE A 429 -0.68 2.85 -14.67
C ILE A 429 0.25 1.83 -13.99
N GLN A 430 1.09 1.15 -14.77
CA GLN A 430 2.10 0.21 -14.25
C GLN A 430 3.28 0.92 -13.57
N ALA A 431 3.67 2.11 -14.07
CA ALA A 431 4.79 2.86 -13.53
C ALA A 431 4.39 3.66 -12.28
N GLY A 432 3.21 4.29 -12.32
CA GLY A 432 2.64 5.06 -11.21
C GLY A 432 1.99 4.22 -10.12
N GLY A 433 1.57 3.00 -10.43
CA GLY A 433 1.00 2.06 -9.46
C GLY A 433 2.00 1.54 -8.42
N THR A 434 3.32 1.76 -8.60
CA THR A 434 4.37 1.25 -7.69
C THR A 434 5.12 2.36 -6.96
N GLY A 435 4.98 2.41 -5.63
CA GLY A 435 5.87 3.11 -4.69
C GLY A 435 5.92 4.64 -4.69
N LEU A 436 5.24 5.31 -5.62
CA LEU A 436 5.22 6.77 -5.66
C LEU A 436 4.08 7.32 -4.78
N ASN A 437 4.34 8.42 -4.07
CA ASN A 437 3.33 9.11 -3.27
C ASN A 437 2.62 10.17 -4.12
N MET A 438 1.33 9.99 -4.43
CA MET A 438 0.54 10.91 -5.24
C MET A 438 -0.59 11.58 -4.44
N GLN A 439 -0.46 11.64 -3.11
CA GLN A 439 -1.44 12.24 -2.20
C GLN A 439 -1.79 13.69 -2.49
N ALA A 440 -0.92 14.43 -3.17
CA ALA A 440 -1.22 15.79 -3.57
C ALA A 440 -2.40 15.88 -4.55
N ALA A 441 -2.75 14.79 -5.24
CA ALA A 441 -3.85 14.75 -6.19
C ALA A 441 -5.19 14.44 -5.51
N SER A 442 -6.23 15.16 -5.94
CA SER A 442 -7.62 14.93 -5.54
C SER A 442 -8.49 14.43 -6.69
N VAL A 443 -7.98 14.45 -7.92
CA VAL A 443 -8.66 13.92 -9.11
C VAL A 443 -7.77 12.87 -9.77
N VAL A 444 -8.34 11.71 -10.07
CA VAL A 444 -7.69 10.60 -10.78
C VAL A 444 -8.50 10.30 -12.03
N ILE A 445 -7.88 10.35 -13.20
CA ILE A 445 -8.53 10.02 -14.47
C ILE A 445 -7.89 8.74 -15.02
N LEU A 446 -8.70 7.73 -15.29
CA LEU A 446 -8.31 6.48 -15.95
C LEU A 446 -8.76 6.53 -17.41
N CYS A 447 -7.81 6.60 -18.36
CA CYS A 447 -8.10 6.74 -19.78
C CYS A 447 -8.81 5.51 -20.39
N GLU A 448 -8.64 4.34 -19.77
CA GLU A 448 -9.26 3.09 -20.21
C GLU A 448 -9.33 2.05 -19.06
N PRO A 449 -10.29 1.11 -19.11
CA PRO A 449 -10.40 0.06 -18.10
C PRO A 449 -9.23 -0.93 -18.19
N GLN A 450 -8.80 -1.44 -17.05
CA GLN A 450 -7.71 -2.41 -16.96
C GLN A 450 -8.21 -3.84 -16.87
N ILE A 451 -7.50 -4.75 -17.55
CA ILE A 451 -7.79 -6.19 -17.48
C ILE A 451 -7.69 -6.72 -16.04
N LYS A 452 -6.77 -6.13 -15.26
CA LYS A 452 -6.56 -6.44 -13.84
C LYS A 452 -7.05 -5.26 -13.01
N PRO A 453 -8.23 -5.36 -12.36
CA PRO A 453 -8.79 -4.30 -11.51
C PRO A 453 -7.82 -3.81 -10.44
N THR A 454 -6.95 -4.71 -9.97
CA THR A 454 -5.95 -4.46 -8.95
C THR A 454 -4.96 -3.35 -9.34
N LEU A 455 -4.70 -3.15 -10.64
CA LEU A 455 -3.89 -2.03 -11.13
C LEU A 455 -4.58 -0.68 -10.91
N GLU A 456 -5.90 -0.61 -11.10
CA GLU A 456 -6.69 0.61 -10.84
C GLU A 456 -6.75 0.88 -9.34
N HIS A 457 -7.05 -0.14 -8.52
CA HIS A 457 -7.05 -0.01 -7.06
C HIS A 457 -5.70 0.47 -6.53
N GLN A 458 -4.60 -0.11 -7.04
CA GLN A 458 -3.23 0.29 -6.67
C GLN A 458 -2.92 1.74 -7.03
N ALA A 459 -3.38 2.20 -8.20
CA ALA A 459 -3.19 3.56 -8.68
C ALA A 459 -4.01 4.57 -7.87
N VAL A 460 -5.30 4.30 -7.66
CA VAL A 460 -6.20 5.14 -6.83
C VAL A 460 -5.68 5.24 -5.40
N ALA A 461 -5.21 4.13 -4.81
CA ALA A 461 -4.62 4.11 -3.47
C ALA A 461 -3.31 4.92 -3.34
N ARG A 462 -2.73 5.44 -4.43
CA ARG A 462 -1.63 6.41 -4.37
C ARG A 462 -2.09 7.83 -4.08
N ALA A 463 -3.32 8.17 -4.45
CA ALA A 463 -3.97 9.45 -4.16
C ALA A 463 -4.88 9.37 -2.92
N HIS A 464 -5.69 8.31 -2.82
CA HIS A 464 -6.57 8.01 -1.69
C HIS A 464 -5.86 7.12 -0.66
N ARG A 465 -5.11 7.75 0.24
CA ARG A 465 -4.36 7.09 1.33
C ARG A 465 -4.22 8.00 2.54
N MET A 466 -3.91 7.41 3.70
CA MET A 466 -3.77 8.13 4.98
C MET A 466 -2.95 9.42 4.87
N GLY A 467 -3.55 10.54 5.28
CA GLY A 467 -2.98 11.88 5.16
C GLY A 467 -3.60 12.69 4.02
N GLN A 468 -4.40 12.05 3.16
CA GLN A 468 -5.31 12.73 2.27
C GLN A 468 -6.44 13.38 3.08
N VAL A 469 -6.62 14.68 2.90
CA VAL A 469 -7.65 15.49 3.59
C VAL A 469 -8.82 15.87 2.67
N ARG A 470 -8.63 15.76 1.34
CA ARG A 470 -9.63 16.12 0.34
C ARG A 470 -10.30 14.87 -0.23
N THR A 471 -11.58 15.00 -0.57
CA THR A 471 -12.31 13.99 -1.34
C THR A 471 -11.53 13.67 -2.61
N VAL A 472 -11.36 12.37 -2.89
CA VAL A 472 -10.72 11.90 -4.12
C VAL A 472 -11.80 11.51 -5.11
N GLN A 473 -11.78 12.14 -6.28
CA GLN A 473 -12.67 11.85 -7.40
C GLN A 473 -11.91 10.99 -8.41
N VAL A 474 -12.49 9.84 -8.78
CA VAL A 474 -11.93 8.93 -9.77
C VAL A 474 -12.87 8.88 -10.96
N HIS A 475 -12.41 9.32 -12.12
CA HIS A 475 -13.14 9.29 -13.38
C HIS A 475 -12.56 8.19 -14.26
N ARG A 476 -13.39 7.25 -14.69
CA ARG A 476 -13.01 6.21 -15.65
C ARG A 476 -13.65 6.52 -16.99
N LEU A 477 -12.83 6.83 -17.99
CA LEU A 477 -13.31 7.14 -19.34
C LEU A 477 -13.59 5.84 -20.11
N LEU A 478 -14.82 5.63 -20.53
CA LEU A 478 -15.32 4.41 -21.17
C LEU A 478 -15.98 4.74 -22.51
N ALA A 479 -15.81 3.87 -23.51
CA ALA A 479 -16.54 3.99 -24.76
C ALA A 479 -17.72 3.01 -24.77
N THR A 480 -18.92 3.48 -25.12
CA THR A 480 -20.10 2.63 -25.34
C THR A 480 -19.92 1.78 -26.60
N ASP A 481 -20.64 0.64 -26.67
CA ASP A 481 -20.58 -0.29 -27.79
C ASP A 481 -19.14 -0.65 -28.19
N SER A 482 -18.31 -0.90 -27.18
CA SER A 482 -16.88 -1.11 -27.36
C SER A 482 -16.31 -2.19 -26.43
N VAL A 483 -15.03 -2.48 -26.64
CA VAL A 483 -14.21 -3.33 -25.77
C VAL A 483 -14.23 -2.88 -24.30
N ASP A 484 -14.38 -1.58 -24.04
CA ASP A 484 -14.37 -1.03 -22.69
C ASP A 484 -15.62 -1.46 -21.93
N GLN A 485 -16.80 -1.29 -22.56
CA GLN A 485 -18.06 -1.73 -22.02
C GLN A 485 -18.03 -3.23 -21.71
N ARG A 486 -17.55 -4.03 -22.66
CA ARG A 486 -17.43 -5.49 -22.49
C ARG A 486 -16.51 -5.86 -21.35
N LEU A 487 -15.36 -5.19 -21.23
CA LEU A 487 -14.40 -5.47 -20.18
C LEU A 487 -15.00 -5.16 -18.80
N VAL A 488 -15.66 -4.01 -18.64
CA VAL A 488 -16.34 -3.64 -17.39
C VAL A 488 -17.48 -4.61 -17.05
N GLU A 489 -18.31 -4.99 -18.02
CA GLU A 489 -19.38 -5.99 -17.81
C GLU A 489 -18.83 -7.37 -17.39
N LEU A 490 -17.72 -7.80 -17.99
CA LEU A 490 -17.05 -9.06 -17.65
C LEU A 490 -16.48 -9.04 -16.24
N LEU A 491 -15.78 -7.96 -15.88
CA LEU A 491 -15.19 -7.79 -14.55
C LEU A 491 -16.29 -7.70 -13.48
N ALA A 492 -17.33 -6.90 -13.70
CA ALA A 492 -18.45 -6.78 -12.76
C ALA A 492 -19.19 -8.12 -12.55
N ARG A 493 -19.34 -8.94 -13.59
CA ARG A 493 -19.91 -10.29 -13.47
C ARG A 493 -19.00 -11.20 -12.64
N LYS A 494 -17.68 -11.12 -12.81
CA LYS A 494 -16.70 -11.87 -12.01
C LYS A 494 -16.79 -11.47 -10.54
N ASP A 495 -16.84 -10.18 -10.26
CA ASP A 495 -16.95 -9.66 -8.90
C ASP A 495 -18.27 -10.08 -8.23
N ARG A 496 -19.41 -10.02 -8.95
CA ARG A 496 -20.69 -10.52 -8.43
C ARG A 496 -20.68 -12.03 -8.17
N LEU A 497 -20.04 -12.82 -9.03
CA LEU A 497 -19.90 -14.26 -8.81
C LEU A 497 -19.01 -14.53 -7.59
N PHE A 498 -17.94 -13.75 -7.42
CA PHE A 498 -17.07 -13.82 -6.25
C PHE A 498 -17.81 -13.43 -4.97
N ASP A 499 -18.55 -12.33 -4.97
CA ASP A 499 -19.34 -11.86 -3.82
C ASP A 499 -20.50 -12.79 -3.49
N ALA A 500 -21.23 -13.28 -4.50
CA ALA A 500 -22.30 -14.23 -4.30
C ALA A 500 -21.78 -15.56 -3.75
N TYR A 501 -20.59 -15.99 -4.19
CA TYR A 501 -19.89 -17.14 -3.60
C TYR A 501 -19.45 -16.82 -2.17
N ALA A 502 -18.76 -15.70 -1.92
CA ALA A 502 -18.30 -15.29 -0.60
C ALA A 502 -19.45 -15.16 0.42
N ARG A 503 -20.66 -14.79 -0.03
CA ARG A 503 -21.88 -14.70 0.80
C ARG A 503 -22.66 -16.01 0.92
N ARG A 504 -22.57 -16.94 -0.05
CA ARG A 504 -23.24 -18.27 -0.01
C ARG A 504 -22.36 -19.39 0.58
N SER A 505 -21.06 -19.17 0.71
CA SER A 505 -20.09 -20.13 1.25
C SER A 505 -20.12 -20.24 2.78
N ASP A 506 -21.30 -20.20 3.37
CA ASP A 506 -21.55 -20.94 4.61
C ASP A 506 -21.98 -22.40 4.30
N LEU A 507 -22.45 -22.76 3.08
CA LEU A 507 -23.10 -24.08 2.89
C LEU A 507 -22.97 -24.84 1.54
N ALA A 508 -22.21 -24.42 0.51
CA ALA A 508 -22.06 -25.28 -0.67
C ALA A 508 -20.76 -25.06 -1.47
N GLU A 509 -19.89 -26.07 -1.46
CA GLU A 509 -18.72 -26.20 -2.34
C GLU A 509 -18.91 -27.39 -3.30
N THR A 510 -19.00 -27.11 -4.59
CA THR A 510 -18.44 -27.97 -5.64
C THR A 510 -17.98 -27.08 -6.80
N THR A 511 -16.72 -27.30 -7.20
CA THR A 511 -15.96 -26.76 -8.35
C THR A 511 -15.23 -25.41 -8.15
N PRO A 512 -13.97 -25.42 -7.65
CA PRO A 512 -13.05 -24.28 -7.72
C PRO A 512 -12.42 -24.05 -9.10
N ASP A 513 -12.90 -24.72 -10.16
CA ASP A 513 -12.42 -24.55 -11.53
C ASP A 513 -13.27 -23.56 -12.36
N ALA A 514 -14.09 -22.75 -11.71
CA ALA A 514 -14.92 -21.73 -12.38
C ALA A 514 -14.09 -20.49 -12.77
N VAL A 515 -13.41 -20.64 -13.91
CA VAL A 515 -13.02 -19.64 -14.91
C VAL A 515 -11.92 -18.64 -14.51
N ASP A 516 -10.73 -19.17 -14.23
CA ASP A 516 -9.48 -18.41 -14.30
C ASP A 516 -9.08 -18.24 -15.78
N VAL A 517 -9.79 -17.35 -16.48
CA VAL A 517 -9.50 -17.01 -17.87
C VAL A 517 -8.17 -16.25 -17.90
N SER A 518 -7.16 -16.79 -18.57
CA SER A 518 -5.91 -16.04 -18.77
C SER A 518 -6.18 -14.70 -19.47
N ASP A 519 -5.36 -13.66 -19.23
CA ASP A 519 -5.50 -12.36 -19.91
C ASP A 519 -5.63 -12.53 -21.45
N ALA A 520 -4.96 -13.55 -22.01
CA ALA A 520 -5.01 -13.90 -23.42
C ALA A 520 -6.34 -14.55 -23.86
N GLU A 521 -6.91 -15.42 -23.03
CA GLU A 521 -8.19 -16.05 -23.32
C GLU A 521 -9.36 -15.06 -23.17
N LEU A 522 -9.26 -14.12 -22.22
CA LEU A 522 -10.21 -13.04 -22.03
C LEU A 522 -10.19 -12.13 -23.26
N ALA A 523 -9.00 -11.72 -23.69
CA ALA A 523 -8.80 -10.93 -24.90
C ALA A 523 -9.39 -11.63 -26.13
N ARG A 524 -9.11 -12.92 -26.31
CA ARG A 524 -9.66 -13.72 -27.42
C ARG A 524 -11.18 -13.75 -27.40
N ARG A 525 -11.78 -14.02 -26.24
CA ARG A 525 -13.25 -14.07 -26.10
C ARG A 525 -13.89 -12.73 -26.44
N ILE A 526 -13.33 -11.62 -25.95
CA ILE A 526 -13.86 -10.28 -26.25
C ILE A 526 -13.75 -9.97 -27.75
N VAL A 527 -12.62 -10.31 -28.38
CA VAL A 527 -12.46 -10.14 -29.83
C VAL A 527 -13.52 -10.92 -30.61
N GLU A 528 -13.73 -12.20 -30.29
CA GLU A 528 -14.73 -13.05 -30.97
C GLU A 528 -16.17 -12.53 -30.79
N GLU A 529 -16.50 -12.01 -29.61
CA GLU A 529 -17.82 -11.44 -29.31
C GLU A 529 -18.03 -10.11 -30.06
N GLU A 530 -17.03 -9.24 -30.12
CA GLU A 530 -17.11 -7.97 -30.85
C GLU A 530 -17.15 -8.16 -32.38
N GLN A 531 -16.42 -9.14 -32.91
CA GLN A 531 -16.52 -9.52 -34.33
C GLN A 531 -17.93 -9.99 -34.69
N ARG A 532 -18.56 -10.81 -33.83
CA ARG A 532 -19.94 -11.25 -34.01
C ARG A 532 -20.94 -10.09 -33.95
N ARG A 533 -20.71 -9.14 -33.05
CA ARG A 533 -21.55 -7.94 -32.92
C ARG A 533 -21.51 -7.10 -34.20
N LEU A 534 -20.32 -6.72 -34.67
CA LEU A 534 -20.18 -5.91 -35.88
C LEU A 534 -20.68 -6.63 -37.13
N ALA A 535 -20.50 -7.95 -37.23
CA ALA A 535 -21.09 -8.74 -38.31
C ALA A 535 -22.62 -8.72 -38.29
N GLY A 536 -23.23 -8.86 -37.10
CA GLY A 536 -24.69 -8.81 -36.93
C GLY A 536 -25.31 -7.42 -37.15
N ASP A 537 -24.55 -6.35 -36.90
CA ASP A 537 -24.98 -4.97 -37.21
C ASP A 537 -24.92 -4.71 -38.72
N THR A 538 -23.96 -5.33 -39.43
CA THR A 538 -23.85 -5.24 -40.91
C THR A 538 -24.99 -5.98 -41.62
N ASP A 539 -25.52 -7.07 -41.06
CA ASP A 539 -26.68 -7.80 -41.61
C ASP A 539 -28.03 -7.08 -41.37
N ARG A 540 -28.06 -6.03 -40.55
CA ARG A 540 -29.29 -5.26 -40.19
C ARG A 540 -29.37 -3.88 -40.82
N ALA A 541 -28.29 -3.37 -41.39
CA ALA A 541 -28.20 -2.11 -42.13
C ALA A 541 -28.41 -2.34 -43.63
#